data_AF-A0A537FJ02-F1
#
_entry.id   AF-A0A537FJ02-F1
#
_cell.length_a   1.000
_cell.length_b   1.000
_cell.length_c   1.000
_cell.angle_alpha   90.00
_cell.angle_beta   90.00
_cell.angle_gamma   90.00
#
_symmetry.space_group_name_H-M   'P 1'
#
loop_
_entity.id
_entity.type
_entity.pdbx_description
1 polymer ?
#
loop_
_entity_poly.entity_id
_entity_poly.type
_entity_poly.pdbx_seq_one_letter_code
_entity_poly.pdbx_strand_id
1 'polypeptide(L)'
;MPSPMPSARKTGVGGTVDAFNFIRRVAFPSTPVVVSIFAAIAIASAGVSLLVAGENLVQTLVFASAVFLLPGLAGELVNSALLLRKDRILDFRRLMGVEVISILPMGAILLLFSIIGTLLGLTRLWEDGFLIGLAVSLPLRFLTPMAMSSMSSWRKLSAGLPTALLTTIMFLILSQFLSSGSSPTVIQVGVLVASGLVLSAAGVSLIIRRVEIEGGAEIHHSPMGLFRSFLDHWLRKTPTALEERLLSLSTEGSIETKILSFSGRDSRPIASFVVSNFHPVQPPGRTTPRSI
;
A
#
# COMPACT_ATOMS: atom_id res chain seq x y z
N MET A 1 27.54 -53.60 20.65
CA MET A 1 26.38 -52.82 20.18
C MET A 1 26.68 -51.35 20.44
N PRO A 2 26.92 -50.52 19.41
CA PRO A 2 27.10 -49.08 19.60
C PRO A 2 25.73 -48.38 19.59
N SER A 3 25.47 -47.59 20.64
CA SER A 3 24.28 -46.75 20.76
C SER A 3 24.23 -45.67 19.66
N PRO A 4 23.07 -45.37 19.07
CA PRO A 4 22.96 -44.28 18.10
C PRO A 4 23.09 -42.92 18.81
N MET A 5 23.99 -42.07 18.31
CA MET A 5 24.08 -40.68 18.74
C MET A 5 22.79 -39.92 18.42
N PRO A 6 22.32 -39.04 19.32
CA PRO A 6 21.19 -38.17 19.03
C PRO A 6 21.56 -37.18 17.93
N SER A 7 20.76 -37.16 16.87
CA SER A 7 20.85 -36.20 15.78
C SER A 7 20.70 -34.78 16.33
N ALA A 8 21.75 -33.97 16.23
CA ALA A 8 21.69 -32.55 16.53
C ALA A 8 20.63 -31.89 15.62
N ARG A 9 19.53 -31.46 16.24
CA ARG A 9 18.52 -30.62 15.58
C ARG A 9 19.22 -29.33 15.15
N LYS A 10 19.43 -29.16 13.84
CA LYS A 10 19.79 -27.86 13.28
C LYS A 10 18.63 -26.91 13.55
N THR A 11 18.73 -26.11 14.61
CA THR A 11 17.90 -24.91 14.80
C THR A 11 18.40 -23.83 13.85
N GLY A 12 18.23 -24.08 12.55
CA GLY A 12 18.28 -23.04 11.53
C GLY A 12 16.97 -22.25 11.61
N VAL A 13 17.05 -20.95 11.32
CA VAL A 13 15.95 -19.99 11.36
C VAL A 13 14.87 -20.35 10.30
N GLY A 14 14.08 -21.39 10.53
CA GLY A 14 13.04 -21.86 9.62
C GLY A 14 11.96 -20.80 9.34
N GLY A 15 11.71 -19.92 10.31
CA GLY A 15 10.69 -18.87 10.19
C GLY A 15 10.97 -17.82 9.10
N THR A 16 12.24 -17.53 8.78
CA THR A 16 12.54 -16.52 7.74
C THR A 16 12.42 -17.10 6.34
N VAL A 17 12.78 -18.36 6.13
CA VAL A 17 12.67 -19.04 4.83
C VAL A 17 11.20 -19.29 4.49
N ASP A 18 10.38 -19.68 5.47
CA ASP A 18 8.94 -19.87 5.28
C ASP A 18 8.21 -18.55 5.05
N ALA A 19 8.56 -17.50 5.80
CA ALA A 19 8.05 -16.15 5.53
C ALA A 19 8.47 -15.65 4.15
N PHE A 20 9.74 -15.84 3.76
CA PHE A 20 10.24 -15.45 2.43
C PHE A 20 9.58 -16.24 1.31
N ASN A 21 9.32 -17.55 1.51
CA ASN A 21 8.60 -18.38 0.55
C ASN A 21 7.11 -18.03 0.46
N PHE A 22 6.46 -17.70 1.58
CA PHE A 22 5.09 -17.20 1.60
C PHE A 22 5.00 -15.88 0.83
N ILE A 23 5.85 -14.92 1.19
CA ILE A 23 5.92 -13.59 0.59
C ILE A 23 6.26 -13.67 -0.92
N ARG A 24 7.11 -14.63 -1.34
CA ARG A 24 7.41 -14.89 -2.77
C ARG A 24 6.25 -15.54 -3.53
N ARG A 25 5.34 -16.23 -2.83
CA ARG A 25 4.14 -16.86 -3.39
C ARG A 25 2.92 -15.93 -3.44
N VAL A 26 2.88 -14.86 -2.64
CA VAL A 26 1.84 -13.82 -2.74
C VAL A 26 2.11 -12.97 -3.99
N ALA A 27 1.80 -13.55 -5.15
CA ALA A 27 1.73 -12.80 -6.40
C ALA A 27 0.51 -11.88 -6.32
N PHE A 28 0.70 -10.60 -6.64
CA PHE A 28 -0.42 -9.67 -6.73
C PHE A 28 -1.44 -10.21 -7.76
N PRO A 29 -2.75 -10.25 -7.44
CA PRO A 29 -3.74 -10.85 -8.33
C PRO A 29 -3.73 -10.20 -9.72
N SER A 30 -4.17 -10.92 -10.75
CA SER A 30 -4.26 -10.35 -12.10
C SER A 30 -5.30 -9.23 -12.17
N THR A 31 -5.17 -8.30 -13.13
CA THR A 31 -6.11 -7.19 -13.33
C THR A 31 -7.59 -7.62 -13.34
N PRO A 32 -8.02 -8.65 -14.11
CA PRO A 32 -9.42 -9.05 -14.09
C PRO A 32 -9.88 -9.58 -12.73
N VAL A 33 -8.97 -10.24 -11.98
CA VAL A 33 -9.29 -10.72 -10.63
C VAL A 33 -9.48 -9.54 -9.68
N VAL A 34 -8.58 -8.56 -9.67
CA VAL A 34 -8.72 -7.37 -8.80
C VAL A 34 -10.00 -6.60 -9.14
N VAL A 35 -10.31 -6.41 -10.43
CA VAL A 35 -11.53 -5.75 -10.87
C VAL A 35 -12.78 -6.54 -10.45
N SER A 36 -12.76 -7.88 -10.54
CA SER A 36 -13.88 -8.71 -10.07
C SER A 36 -14.08 -8.64 -8.55
N ILE A 37 -12.99 -8.59 -7.78
CA ILE A 37 -13.05 -8.43 -6.31
C ILE A 37 -13.62 -7.06 -5.97
N PHE A 38 -13.14 -6.00 -6.62
CA PHE A 38 -13.70 -4.66 -6.47
C PHE A 38 -15.20 -4.66 -6.79
N ALA A 39 -15.59 -5.26 -7.90
CA ALA A 39 -16.98 -5.30 -8.31
C ALA A 39 -17.87 -6.07 -7.33
N ALA A 40 -17.40 -7.22 -6.85
CA ALA A 40 -18.10 -8.01 -5.85
C ALA A 40 -18.28 -7.24 -4.54
N ILE A 41 -17.24 -6.57 -4.06
CA ILE A 41 -17.31 -5.77 -2.82
C ILE A 41 -18.24 -4.57 -3.00
N ALA A 42 -18.17 -3.85 -4.12
CA ALA A 42 -19.04 -2.72 -4.40
C ALA A 42 -20.52 -3.13 -4.49
N ILE A 43 -20.81 -4.23 -5.18
CA ILE A 43 -22.18 -4.76 -5.27
C ILE A 43 -22.65 -5.29 -3.92
N ALA A 44 -21.81 -5.99 -3.17
CA ALA A 44 -22.19 -6.51 -1.85
C ALA A 44 -22.41 -5.38 -0.83
N SER A 45 -21.54 -4.36 -0.82
CA SER A 45 -21.64 -3.24 0.11
C SER A 45 -22.89 -2.41 -0.15
N ALA A 46 -23.10 -1.95 -1.37
CA ALA A 46 -24.32 -1.23 -1.75
C ALA A 46 -25.56 -2.14 -1.64
N GLY A 47 -25.44 -3.38 -2.11
CA GLY A 47 -26.46 -4.42 -2.08
C GLY A 47 -27.06 -4.60 -0.70
N VAL A 48 -26.24 -5.00 0.27
CA VAL A 48 -26.71 -5.23 1.64
C VAL A 48 -27.17 -3.93 2.28
N SER A 49 -26.44 -2.83 2.12
CA SER A 49 -26.75 -1.59 2.83
C SER A 49 -28.05 -0.93 2.34
N LEU A 50 -28.28 -0.85 1.04
CA LEU A 50 -29.46 -0.17 0.50
C LEU A 50 -30.72 -1.04 0.61
N LEU A 51 -30.59 -2.37 0.44
CA LEU A 51 -31.71 -3.28 0.72
C LEU A 51 -32.13 -3.22 2.19
N VAL A 52 -31.16 -3.14 3.12
CA VAL A 52 -31.46 -2.88 4.54
C VAL A 52 -32.22 -1.56 4.69
N ALA A 53 -31.76 -0.49 4.03
CA ALA A 53 -32.43 0.81 4.06
C ALA A 53 -33.84 0.85 3.43
N GLY A 54 -34.29 -0.24 2.81
CA GLY A 54 -35.62 -0.36 2.20
C GLY A 54 -35.68 0.08 0.74
N GLU A 55 -34.53 0.35 0.11
CA GLU A 55 -34.46 0.66 -1.32
C GLU A 55 -34.75 -0.58 -2.17
N ASN A 56 -35.28 -0.37 -3.37
CA ASN A 56 -35.58 -1.50 -4.24
C ASN A 56 -34.30 -2.09 -4.89
N LEU A 57 -34.38 -3.33 -5.39
CA LEU A 57 -33.24 -4.03 -5.98
C LEU A 57 -32.66 -3.29 -7.20
N VAL A 58 -33.51 -2.69 -8.03
CA VAL A 58 -33.10 -1.99 -9.25
C VAL A 58 -32.31 -0.73 -8.90
N GLN A 59 -32.82 0.08 -7.97
CA GLN A 59 -32.16 1.27 -7.43
C GLN A 59 -30.82 0.92 -6.79
N THR A 60 -30.78 -0.18 -6.04
CA THR A 60 -29.56 -0.68 -5.39
C THR A 60 -28.50 -1.06 -6.42
N LEU A 61 -28.86 -1.79 -7.47
CA LEU A 61 -27.93 -2.17 -8.55
C LEU A 61 -27.46 -0.96 -9.38
N VAL A 62 -28.37 -0.02 -9.65
CA VAL A 62 -28.04 1.24 -10.34
C VAL A 62 -27.07 2.04 -9.48
N PHE A 63 -27.31 2.16 -8.17
CA PHE A 63 -26.41 2.85 -7.24
C PHE A 63 -25.04 2.19 -7.18
N ALA A 64 -24.98 0.87 -6.96
CA ALA A 64 -23.73 0.12 -6.95
C ALA A 64 -22.91 0.36 -8.22
N SER A 65 -23.56 0.32 -9.37
CA SER A 65 -22.90 0.48 -10.67
C SER A 65 -22.49 1.92 -10.95
N ALA A 66 -23.41 2.87 -10.79
CA ALA A 66 -23.20 4.26 -11.17
C ALA A 66 -22.34 5.04 -10.17
N VAL A 67 -22.39 4.70 -8.88
CA VAL A 67 -21.72 5.46 -7.82
C VAL A 67 -20.39 4.82 -7.39
N PHE A 68 -20.32 3.48 -7.38
CA PHE A 68 -19.08 2.76 -7.04
C PHE A 68 -18.33 2.26 -8.27
N LEU A 69 -18.93 1.38 -9.07
CA LEU A 69 -18.20 0.65 -10.11
C LEU A 69 -17.64 1.58 -11.19
N LEU A 70 -18.49 2.38 -11.83
CA LEU A 70 -18.09 3.23 -12.95
C LEU A 70 -17.12 4.33 -12.50
N PRO A 71 -17.38 5.09 -11.41
CA PRO A 71 -16.42 6.06 -10.90
C PRO A 71 -15.09 5.47 -10.47
N GLY A 72 -15.08 4.32 -9.80
CA GLY A 72 -13.86 3.63 -9.39
C GLY A 72 -13.00 3.24 -10.59
N LEU A 73 -13.61 2.57 -11.58
CA LEU A 73 -12.90 2.15 -12.79
C LEU A 73 -12.42 3.34 -13.62
N ALA A 74 -13.28 4.34 -13.84
CA ALA A 74 -12.94 5.52 -14.63
C ALA A 74 -11.89 6.39 -13.92
N GLY A 75 -12.01 6.58 -12.61
CA GLY A 75 -11.06 7.34 -11.81
C GLY A 75 -9.66 6.71 -11.83
N GLU A 76 -9.56 5.40 -11.62
CA GLU A 76 -8.26 4.73 -11.67
C GLU A 76 -7.70 4.58 -13.09
N LEU A 77 -8.58 4.53 -14.10
CA LEU A 77 -8.14 4.62 -15.50
C LEU A 77 -7.54 6.01 -15.80
N VAL A 78 -8.18 7.09 -15.35
CA VAL A 78 -7.65 8.47 -15.46
C VAL A 78 -6.31 8.58 -14.72
N ASN A 79 -6.22 8.04 -13.51
CA ASN A 79 -4.99 8.03 -12.73
C ASN A 79 -3.86 7.33 -13.50
N SER A 80 -4.09 6.09 -13.94
CA SER A 80 -3.06 5.30 -14.62
C SER A 80 -2.70 5.83 -16.02
N ALA A 81 -3.66 6.31 -16.79
CA ALA A 81 -3.44 6.72 -18.17
C ALA A 81 -2.91 8.16 -18.31
N LEU A 82 -3.29 9.06 -17.40
CA LEU A 82 -3.00 10.49 -17.52
C LEU A 82 -2.05 11.00 -16.42
N LEU A 83 -2.41 10.81 -15.15
CA LEU A 83 -1.69 11.43 -14.02
C LEU A 83 -0.39 10.70 -13.65
N LEU A 84 -0.44 9.37 -13.61
CA LEU A 84 0.61 8.46 -13.19
C LEU A 84 1.18 7.61 -14.34
N ARG A 85 0.98 8.02 -15.60
CA ARG A 85 1.37 7.26 -16.81
C ARG A 85 2.82 6.77 -16.83
N LYS A 86 3.74 7.52 -16.21
CA LYS A 86 5.18 7.21 -16.17
C LYS A 86 5.62 6.57 -14.85
N ASP A 87 4.68 6.29 -13.96
CA ASP A 87 4.98 5.65 -12.69
C ASP A 87 5.31 4.17 -12.91
N ARG A 88 6.38 3.73 -12.27
CA ARG A 88 6.83 2.33 -12.35
C ARG A 88 6.13 1.47 -11.30
N ILE A 89 5.71 2.04 -10.19
CA ILE A 89 5.14 1.32 -9.06
C ILE A 89 3.63 1.25 -9.17
N LEU A 90 2.95 2.34 -9.56
CA LEU A 90 1.49 2.39 -9.59
C LEU A 90 0.94 2.18 -11.01
N ASP A 91 0.73 0.91 -11.38
CA ASP A 91 -0.03 0.52 -12.58
C ASP A 91 -1.56 0.51 -12.28
N PHE A 92 -2.39 0.50 -13.33
CA PHE A 92 -3.85 0.43 -13.19
C PHE A 92 -4.30 -0.70 -12.26
N ARG A 93 -3.63 -1.86 -12.34
CA ARG A 93 -3.92 -3.03 -11.51
C ARG A 93 -3.70 -2.77 -10.02
N ARG A 94 -2.60 -2.12 -9.65
CA ARG A 94 -2.30 -1.78 -8.25
C ARG A 94 -3.19 -0.65 -7.75
N LEU A 95 -3.50 0.32 -8.60
CA LEU A 95 -4.47 1.37 -8.30
C LEU A 95 -5.87 0.81 -8.01
N MET A 96 -6.34 -0.16 -8.80
CA MET A 96 -7.57 -0.89 -8.48
C MET A 96 -7.48 -1.65 -7.15
N GLY A 97 -6.30 -2.14 -6.78
CA GLY A 97 -6.08 -2.74 -5.46
C GLY A 97 -6.20 -1.73 -4.31
N VAL A 98 -5.76 -0.50 -4.52
CA VAL A 98 -5.99 0.60 -3.57
C VAL A 98 -7.48 0.88 -3.46
N GLU A 99 -8.20 0.91 -4.58
CA GLU A 99 -9.64 1.16 -4.58
C GLU A 99 -10.42 0.06 -3.84
N VAL A 100 -10.00 -1.21 -3.96
CA VAL A 100 -10.52 -2.31 -3.13
C VAL A 100 -10.34 -2.04 -1.62
N ILE A 101 -9.18 -1.52 -1.22
CA ILE A 101 -8.92 -1.21 0.20
C ILE A 101 -9.75 0.01 0.63
N SER A 102 -9.89 1.01 -0.24
CA SER A 102 -10.64 2.24 0.02
C SER A 102 -12.15 2.02 0.12
N ILE A 103 -12.72 1.08 -0.63
CA ILE A 103 -14.17 0.82 -0.58
C ILE A 103 -14.59 0.02 0.67
N LEU A 104 -13.69 -0.70 1.33
CA LEU A 104 -14.01 -1.46 2.55
C LEU A 104 -14.52 -0.58 3.71
N PRO A 105 -13.80 0.45 4.18
CA PRO A 105 -14.31 1.32 5.25
C PRO A 105 -15.56 2.06 4.80
N MET A 106 -15.63 2.46 3.52
CA MET A 106 -16.80 3.14 2.97
C MET A 106 -18.05 2.25 2.99
N GLY A 107 -17.93 0.99 2.56
CA GLY A 107 -19.01 0.02 2.59
C GLY A 107 -19.45 -0.35 4.00
N ALA A 108 -18.51 -0.45 4.95
CA ALA A 108 -18.82 -0.71 6.35
C ALA A 108 -19.60 0.45 6.99
N ILE A 109 -19.19 1.69 6.75
CA ILE A 109 -19.90 2.88 7.26
C ILE A 109 -21.27 3.00 6.61
N LEU A 110 -21.38 2.76 5.29
CA LEU A 110 -22.65 2.76 4.59
C LEU A 110 -23.63 1.75 5.22
N LEU A 111 -23.18 0.52 5.46
CA LEU A 111 -24.00 -0.51 6.10
C LEU A 111 -24.42 -0.12 7.52
N LEU A 112 -23.48 0.42 8.31
CA LEU A 112 -23.75 0.86 9.67
C LEU A 112 -24.86 1.92 9.70
N PHE A 113 -24.78 2.93 8.84
CA PHE A 113 -25.76 4.00 8.77
C PHE A 113 -27.10 3.51 8.23
N SER A 114 -27.12 2.55 7.30
CA SER A 114 -28.36 1.88 6.89
C SER A 114 -29.03 1.12 8.03
N ILE A 115 -28.28 0.39 8.85
CA ILE A 115 -28.82 -0.34 10.00
C ILE A 115 -29.35 0.64 11.06
N ILE A 116 -28.58 1.68 11.40
CA ILE A 116 -29.03 2.69 12.36
C ILE A 116 -30.28 3.42 11.82
N GLY A 117 -30.29 3.74 10.53
CA GLY A 117 -31.40 4.41 9.87
C GLY A 117 -32.69 3.61 9.97
N THR A 118 -32.62 2.30 9.73
CA THR A 118 -33.80 1.43 9.82
C THR A 118 -34.29 1.27 11.25
N LEU A 119 -33.39 1.12 12.22
CA LEU A 119 -33.74 1.02 13.65
C LEU A 119 -34.39 2.29 14.20
N LEU A 120 -34.00 3.46 13.70
CA LEU A 120 -34.52 4.76 14.14
C LEU A 120 -35.68 5.27 13.28
N GLY A 121 -36.09 4.54 12.24
CA GLY A 121 -37.07 5.00 11.26
C GLY A 121 -36.58 6.16 10.38
N LEU A 122 -35.28 6.43 10.37
CA LEU A 122 -34.60 7.43 9.54
C LEU A 122 -34.15 6.80 8.22
N THR A 123 -35.07 6.67 7.28
CA THR A 123 -34.86 5.95 6.00
C THR A 123 -33.75 6.52 5.12
N ARG A 124 -33.26 7.74 5.38
CA ARG A 124 -32.22 8.44 4.58
C ARG A 124 -30.84 8.48 5.21
N LEU A 125 -30.68 7.92 6.40
CA LEU A 125 -29.41 8.00 7.12
C LEU A 125 -28.25 7.37 6.32
N TRP A 126 -28.56 6.45 5.39
CA TRP A 126 -27.57 5.85 4.48
C TRP A 126 -26.87 6.89 3.58
N GLU A 127 -27.52 8.01 3.22
CA GLU A 127 -26.91 9.08 2.41
C GLU A 127 -25.77 9.76 3.17
N ASP A 128 -25.99 10.07 4.45
CA ASP A 128 -24.94 10.60 5.34
C ASP A 128 -23.82 9.58 5.54
N GLY A 129 -24.19 8.30 5.71
CA GLY A 129 -23.23 7.20 5.80
C GLY A 129 -22.34 7.08 4.58
N PHE A 130 -22.91 7.24 3.38
CA PHE A 130 -22.17 7.28 2.13
C PHE A 130 -21.15 8.42 2.11
N LEU A 131 -21.58 9.65 2.45
CA LEU A 131 -20.72 10.83 2.42
C LEU A 131 -19.59 10.76 3.46
N ILE A 132 -19.90 10.26 4.66
CA ILE A 132 -18.89 10.03 5.71
C ILE A 132 -17.93 8.91 5.27
N GLY A 133 -18.44 7.83 4.69
CA GLY A 133 -17.63 6.74 4.15
C GLY A 133 -16.69 7.20 3.03
N LEU A 134 -17.17 8.10 2.16
CA LEU A 134 -16.33 8.75 1.16
C LEU A 134 -15.22 9.55 1.84
N ALA A 135 -15.54 10.42 2.79
CA ALA A 135 -14.55 11.22 3.51
C ALA A 135 -13.50 10.37 4.23
N VAL A 136 -13.90 9.26 4.86
CA VAL A 136 -12.99 8.32 5.56
C VAL A 136 -12.08 7.56 4.60
N SER A 137 -12.52 7.33 3.36
CA SER A 137 -11.72 6.62 2.35
C SER A 137 -10.75 7.53 1.59
N LEU A 138 -10.90 8.86 1.66
CA LEU A 138 -10.01 9.83 1.01
C LEU A 138 -8.54 9.75 1.48
N PRO A 139 -8.21 9.66 2.78
CA PRO A 139 -6.83 9.55 3.22
C PRO A 139 -6.10 8.38 2.58
N LEU A 140 -6.76 7.23 2.38
CA LEU A 140 -6.17 6.07 1.71
C LEU A 140 -5.81 6.38 0.25
N ARG A 141 -6.71 7.07 -0.47
CA ARG A 141 -6.50 7.48 -1.86
C ARG A 141 -5.38 8.50 -2.03
N PHE A 142 -5.14 9.36 -1.05
CA PHE A 142 -3.99 10.28 -1.06
C PHE A 142 -2.70 9.61 -0.57
N LEU A 143 -2.79 8.70 0.40
CA LEU A 143 -1.65 8.07 1.04
C LEU A 143 -0.85 7.24 0.03
N THR A 144 -1.52 6.41 -0.78
CA THR A 144 -0.81 5.52 -1.70
C THR A 144 0.02 6.26 -2.74
N PRO A 145 -0.51 7.23 -3.52
CA PRO A 145 0.30 8.01 -4.44
C PRO A 145 1.40 8.79 -3.71
N MET A 146 1.11 9.41 -2.56
CA MET A 146 2.10 10.21 -1.84
C MET A 146 3.27 9.38 -1.31
N ALA A 147 3.00 8.19 -0.77
CA ALA A 147 4.01 7.29 -0.25
C ALA A 147 4.76 6.55 -1.37
N MET A 148 4.05 5.95 -2.33
CA MET A 148 4.62 4.98 -3.26
C MET A 148 5.08 5.57 -4.60
N SER A 149 4.45 6.66 -5.07
CA SER A 149 4.80 7.23 -6.38
C SER A 149 6.15 7.96 -6.35
N SER A 150 6.90 7.88 -7.45
CA SER A 150 8.11 8.68 -7.69
C SER A 150 7.83 9.96 -8.50
N MET A 151 6.57 10.26 -8.84
CA MET A 151 6.19 11.44 -9.62
C MET A 151 6.36 12.75 -8.84
N SER A 152 6.08 13.90 -9.48
CA SER A 152 6.08 15.19 -8.79
C SER A 152 4.94 15.29 -7.76
N SER A 153 5.14 16.03 -6.67
CA SER A 153 4.17 16.13 -5.56
C SER A 153 2.78 16.56 -6.02
N TRP A 154 2.69 17.48 -6.99
CA TRP A 154 1.41 17.88 -7.58
C TRP A 154 0.67 16.69 -8.21
N ARG A 155 1.35 15.87 -9.02
CA ARG A 155 0.73 14.69 -9.64
C ARG A 155 0.28 13.65 -8.62
N LYS A 156 1.05 13.47 -7.53
CA LYS A 156 0.68 12.57 -6.44
C LYS A 156 -0.60 13.04 -5.74
N LEU A 157 -0.68 14.34 -5.44
CA LEU A 157 -1.87 14.94 -4.85
C LEU A 157 -3.07 14.86 -5.79
N SER A 158 -2.87 15.17 -7.08
CA SER A 158 -3.94 15.10 -8.06
C SER A 158 -4.51 13.69 -8.21
N ALA A 159 -3.72 12.63 -8.00
CA ALA A 159 -4.19 11.25 -8.16
C ALA A 159 -5.29 10.83 -7.17
N GLY A 160 -5.44 11.52 -6.04
CA GLY A 160 -6.53 11.27 -5.10
C GLY A 160 -7.88 11.86 -5.54
N LEU A 161 -7.91 12.73 -6.55
CA LEU A 161 -9.09 13.52 -6.93
C LEU A 161 -10.07 12.79 -7.87
N PRO A 162 -9.65 12.10 -8.96
CA PRO A 162 -10.57 11.66 -10.00
C PRO A 162 -11.68 10.77 -9.48
N THR A 163 -11.33 9.72 -8.73
CA THR A 163 -12.30 8.77 -8.18
C THR A 163 -13.27 9.45 -7.22
N ALA A 164 -12.76 10.26 -6.29
CA ALA A 164 -13.59 10.99 -5.33
C ALA A 164 -14.58 11.97 -6.00
N LEU A 165 -14.11 12.73 -7.00
CA LEU A 165 -14.94 13.68 -7.72
C LEU A 165 -16.00 12.97 -8.56
N LEU A 166 -15.63 11.92 -9.32
CA LEU A 166 -16.60 11.15 -10.11
C LEU A 166 -17.66 10.50 -9.22
N THR A 167 -17.26 9.89 -8.10
CA THR A 167 -18.19 9.27 -7.14
C THR A 167 -19.14 10.30 -6.56
N THR A 168 -18.66 11.49 -6.21
CA THR A 168 -19.49 12.59 -5.71
C THR A 168 -20.47 13.10 -6.76
N ILE A 169 -20.01 13.30 -7.99
CA ILE A 169 -20.86 13.78 -9.09
C ILE A 169 -21.96 12.75 -9.40
N MET A 170 -21.61 11.46 -9.49
CA MET A 170 -22.60 10.40 -9.73
C MET A 170 -23.58 10.25 -8.58
N PHE A 171 -23.12 10.39 -7.33
CA PHE A 171 -24.00 10.42 -6.16
C PHE A 171 -25.00 11.58 -6.24
N LEU A 172 -24.55 12.80 -6.53
CA LEU A 172 -25.42 13.97 -6.64
C LEU A 172 -26.45 13.87 -7.77
N ILE A 173 -26.06 13.26 -8.90
CA ILE A 173 -27.00 13.01 -10.01
C ILE A 173 -28.05 12.00 -9.57
N LEU A 174 -27.63 10.90 -8.93
CA LEU A 174 -28.52 9.79 -8.62
C LEU A 174 -29.40 10.03 -7.38
N SER A 175 -28.91 10.77 -6.37
CA SER A 175 -29.64 11.04 -5.13
C SER A 175 -30.97 11.77 -5.40
N GLN A 176 -31.03 12.59 -6.44
CA GLN A 176 -32.24 13.28 -6.88
C GLN A 176 -33.34 12.31 -7.37
N PHE A 177 -32.95 11.16 -7.91
CA PHE A 177 -33.88 10.16 -8.44
C PHE A 177 -34.27 9.10 -7.39
N LEU A 178 -33.42 8.88 -6.39
CA LEU A 178 -33.64 7.89 -5.34
C LEU A 178 -34.50 8.43 -4.19
N SER A 179 -34.37 9.72 -3.85
CA SER A 179 -35.00 10.30 -2.67
C SER A 179 -36.10 11.31 -3.02
N SER A 180 -37.39 10.95 -2.83
CA SER A 180 -38.56 11.79 -3.13
C SER A 180 -38.84 12.93 -2.12
N GLY A 181 -37.81 13.55 -1.54
CA GLY A 181 -37.95 14.58 -0.48
C GLY A 181 -36.75 15.53 -0.46
N SER A 182 -36.50 16.25 0.63
CA SER A 182 -35.35 17.17 0.71
C SER A 182 -34.01 16.43 0.56
N SER A 183 -33.49 16.40 -0.67
CA SER A 183 -32.15 15.90 -1.00
C SER A 183 -31.10 16.77 -0.28
N PRO A 184 -29.96 16.20 0.15
CA PRO A 184 -28.84 17.00 0.59
C PRO A 184 -28.53 18.05 -0.49
N THR A 185 -28.38 19.30 -0.06
CA THR A 185 -28.14 20.39 -1.01
C THR A 185 -26.78 20.19 -1.64
N VAL A 186 -26.66 20.53 -2.93
CA VAL A 186 -25.37 20.49 -3.66
C VAL A 186 -24.27 21.23 -2.89
N ILE A 187 -24.64 22.31 -2.18
CA ILE A 187 -23.74 23.09 -1.34
C ILE A 187 -23.22 22.26 -0.15
N GLN A 188 -24.10 21.57 0.59
CA GLN A 188 -23.70 20.74 1.73
C GLN A 188 -22.75 19.61 1.32
N VAL A 189 -23.12 18.87 0.26
CA VAL A 189 -22.27 17.79 -0.28
C VAL A 189 -20.93 18.35 -0.76
N GLY A 190 -20.97 19.47 -1.49
CA GLY A 190 -19.78 20.15 -1.99
C GLY A 190 -18.84 20.58 -0.87
N VAL A 191 -19.36 21.18 0.20
CA VAL A 191 -18.58 21.61 1.37
C VAL A 191 -17.98 20.41 2.11
N LEU A 192 -18.74 19.35 2.32
CA LEU A 192 -18.27 18.15 3.01
C LEU A 192 -17.17 17.42 2.21
N VAL A 193 -17.36 17.24 0.90
CA VAL A 193 -16.36 16.61 0.04
C VAL A 193 -15.14 17.49 -0.11
N ALA A 194 -15.30 18.80 -0.32
CA ALA A 194 -14.17 19.72 -0.43
C ALA A 194 -13.35 19.77 0.88
N SER A 195 -14.01 19.86 2.03
CA SER A 195 -13.33 19.82 3.33
C SER A 195 -12.64 18.47 3.56
N GLY A 196 -13.30 17.35 3.25
CA GLY A 196 -12.69 16.01 3.31
C GLY A 196 -11.47 15.87 2.42
N LEU A 197 -11.51 16.38 1.19
CA LEU A 197 -10.39 16.39 0.24
C LEU A 197 -9.22 17.21 0.79
N VAL A 198 -9.48 18.44 1.25
CA VAL A 198 -8.46 19.34 1.80
C VAL A 198 -7.83 18.74 3.06
N LEU A 199 -8.64 18.27 4.00
CA LEU A 199 -8.16 17.67 5.25
C LEU A 199 -7.36 16.40 5.00
N SER A 200 -7.81 15.54 4.08
CA SER A 200 -7.10 14.30 3.74
C SER A 200 -5.77 14.60 3.03
N ALA A 201 -5.77 15.49 2.04
CA ALA A 201 -4.56 15.88 1.33
C ALA A 201 -3.54 16.53 2.28
N ALA A 202 -3.98 17.47 3.12
CA ALA A 202 -3.14 18.14 4.10
C ALA A 202 -2.63 17.17 5.18
N GLY A 203 -3.51 16.35 5.75
CA GLY A 203 -3.19 15.39 6.80
C GLY A 203 -2.18 14.34 6.33
N VAL A 204 -2.42 13.72 5.17
CA VAL A 204 -1.49 12.76 4.56
C VAL A 204 -0.16 13.44 4.25
N SER A 205 -0.18 14.64 3.68
CA SER A 205 1.06 15.38 3.37
C SER A 205 1.86 15.68 4.63
N LEU A 206 1.21 16.03 5.73
CA LEU A 206 1.84 16.30 7.01
C LEU A 206 2.45 15.03 7.61
N ILE A 207 1.73 13.90 7.58
CA ILE A 207 2.23 12.60 8.04
C ILE A 207 3.48 12.22 7.25
N ILE A 208 3.41 12.24 5.92
CA ILE A 208 4.56 11.89 5.06
C ILE A 208 5.74 12.83 5.31
N ARG A 209 5.49 14.13 5.50
CA ARG A 209 6.54 15.10 5.82
C ARG A 209 7.17 14.84 7.19
N ARG A 210 6.39 14.46 8.20
CA ARG A 210 6.89 14.10 9.53
C ARG A 210 7.79 12.88 9.46
N VAL A 211 7.35 11.83 8.78
CA VAL A 211 8.16 10.62 8.57
C VAL A 211 9.47 10.95 7.85
N GLU A 212 9.42 11.85 6.86
CA GLU A 212 10.62 12.27 6.13
C GLU A 212 11.61 13.05 7.02
N ILE A 213 11.12 13.95 7.87
CA ILE A 213 11.97 14.75 8.77
C ILE A 213 12.56 13.89 9.88
N GLU A 214 11.70 13.13 10.59
CA GLU A 214 12.12 12.34 11.75
C GLU A 214 12.98 11.16 11.32
N GLY A 215 12.57 10.41 10.30
CA GLY A 215 13.39 9.32 9.79
C GLY A 215 14.63 9.80 9.05
N GLY A 216 14.60 10.99 8.45
CA GLY A 216 15.79 11.62 7.85
C GLY A 216 16.82 12.03 8.89
N ALA A 217 16.39 12.47 10.08
CA ALA A 217 17.29 12.76 11.19
C ALA A 217 17.97 11.49 11.74
N GLU A 218 17.24 10.37 11.78
CA GLU A 218 17.74 9.09 12.31
C GLU A 218 18.62 8.32 11.31
N ILE A 219 18.23 8.27 10.04
CA ILE A 219 18.85 7.42 9.01
C ILE A 219 19.80 8.24 8.10
N HIS A 220 19.85 9.57 8.26
CA HIS A 220 20.58 10.52 7.41
C HIS A 220 20.23 10.46 5.91
N HIS A 221 19.13 9.78 5.58
CA HIS A 221 18.61 9.61 4.22
C HIS A 221 17.09 9.65 4.21
N SER A 222 16.52 9.97 3.04
CA SER A 222 15.08 9.99 2.77
C SER A 222 14.42 8.62 3.04
N PRO A 223 13.63 8.45 4.11
CA PRO A 223 12.95 7.19 4.40
C PRO A 223 11.94 6.82 3.32
N MET A 224 11.20 7.81 2.79
CA MET A 224 10.27 7.57 1.68
C MET A 224 11.02 7.23 0.38
N GLY A 225 12.20 7.81 0.15
CA GLY A 225 13.07 7.45 -0.96
C GLY A 225 13.53 6.00 -0.88
N LEU A 226 13.95 5.56 0.31
CA LEU A 226 14.35 4.17 0.56
C LEU A 226 13.18 3.20 0.41
N PHE A 227 12.01 3.52 0.99
CA PHE A 227 10.79 2.73 0.85
C PHE A 227 10.38 2.56 -0.62
N ARG A 228 10.40 3.64 -1.41
CA ARG A 228 10.09 3.57 -2.86
C ARG A 228 11.10 2.71 -3.62
N SER A 229 12.38 2.82 -3.28
CA SER A 229 13.44 2.04 -3.95
C SER A 229 13.35 0.56 -3.58
N PHE A 230 13.00 0.26 -2.32
CA PHE A 230 12.66 -1.09 -1.87
C PHE A 230 11.46 -1.64 -2.62
N LEU A 231 10.37 -0.87 -2.76
CA LEU A 231 9.19 -1.31 -3.50
C LEU A 231 9.49 -1.54 -4.99
N ASP A 232 10.28 -0.68 -5.63
CA ASP A 232 10.69 -0.88 -7.03
C ASP A 232 11.48 -2.19 -7.17
N HIS A 233 12.49 -2.41 -6.30
CA HIS A 233 13.24 -3.65 -6.25
C HIS A 233 12.34 -4.87 -6.00
N TRP A 234 11.47 -4.79 -4.99
CA TRP A 234 10.58 -5.87 -4.61
C TRP A 234 9.63 -6.27 -5.74
N LEU A 235 9.06 -5.28 -6.41
CA LEU A 235 7.99 -5.48 -7.39
C LEU A 235 8.50 -5.73 -8.81
N ARG A 236 9.68 -5.23 -9.16
CA ARG A 236 10.26 -5.33 -10.51
C ARG A 236 11.56 -6.12 -10.56
N LYS A 237 12.10 -6.55 -9.42
CA LYS A 237 13.39 -7.25 -9.28
C LYS A 237 14.56 -6.44 -9.86
N THR A 238 14.47 -5.12 -9.83
CA THR A 238 15.52 -4.18 -10.26
C THR A 238 16.38 -3.79 -9.05
N PRO A 239 17.62 -4.31 -8.92
CA PRO A 239 18.45 -4.09 -7.72
C PRO A 239 19.06 -2.68 -7.61
N THR A 240 19.32 -2.04 -8.75
CA THR A 240 20.20 -0.86 -8.82
C THR A 240 19.79 0.30 -7.92
N ALA A 241 18.53 0.73 -7.95
CA ALA A 241 18.08 1.89 -7.17
C ALA A 241 18.10 1.67 -5.65
N LEU A 242 17.89 0.42 -5.19
CA LEU A 242 17.96 0.07 -3.78
C LEU A 242 19.42 -0.08 -3.34
N GLU A 243 20.23 -0.76 -4.15
CA GLU A 243 21.66 -0.96 -3.87
C GLU A 243 22.41 0.36 -3.78
N GLU A 244 22.19 1.31 -4.69
CA GLU A 244 22.81 2.64 -4.62
C GLU A 244 22.48 3.38 -3.31
N ARG A 245 21.23 3.28 -2.83
CA ARG A 245 20.82 3.90 -1.57
C ARG A 245 21.35 3.16 -0.34
N LEU A 246 21.46 1.83 -0.40
CA LEU A 246 22.05 1.06 0.68
C LEU A 246 23.57 1.24 0.75
N LEU A 247 24.23 1.41 -0.40
CA LEU A 247 25.65 1.74 -0.48
C LEU A 247 25.91 3.12 0.11
N SER A 248 25.07 4.13 -0.17
CA SER A 248 25.22 5.44 0.45
C SER A 248 25.01 5.43 1.98
N LEU A 249 24.23 4.45 2.47
CA LEU A 249 24.04 4.20 3.90
C LEU A 249 25.13 3.33 4.52
N SER A 250 25.91 2.62 3.70
CA SER A 250 26.96 1.74 4.17
C SER A 250 28.17 2.56 4.59
N THR A 251 28.76 2.21 5.73
CA THR A 251 30.08 2.69 6.10
C THR A 251 31.14 1.82 5.41
N GLU A 252 32.15 2.45 4.82
CA GLU A 252 33.30 1.74 4.28
C GLU A 252 34.05 1.04 5.43
N GLY A 253 33.79 -0.25 5.60
CA GLY A 253 34.52 -1.12 6.51
C GLY A 253 35.67 -1.80 5.77
N SER A 254 36.90 -1.65 6.26
CA SER A 254 37.99 -2.50 5.78
C SER A 254 37.76 -3.93 6.29
N ILE A 255 37.59 -4.86 5.36
CA ILE A 255 37.43 -6.28 5.69
C ILE A 255 38.83 -6.90 5.69
N GLU A 256 39.30 -7.30 6.86
CA GLU A 256 40.54 -8.08 6.96
C GLU A 256 40.32 -9.42 6.24
N THR A 257 41.00 -9.58 5.12
CA THR A 257 41.00 -10.84 4.35
C THR A 257 42.33 -11.54 4.61
N LYS A 258 42.26 -12.78 5.07
CA LYS A 258 43.45 -13.62 5.20
C LYS A 258 43.59 -14.43 3.93
N ILE A 259 44.68 -14.21 3.22
CA ILE A 259 45.02 -14.95 2.01
C ILE A 259 45.96 -16.08 2.43
N LEU A 260 45.48 -17.31 2.32
CA LEU A 260 46.26 -18.52 2.49
C LEU A 260 46.75 -18.98 1.11
N SER A 261 48.01 -18.73 0.81
CA SER A 261 48.63 -19.17 -0.45
C SER A 261 49.43 -20.45 -0.24
N PHE A 262 49.14 -21.48 -1.02
CA PHE A 262 49.87 -22.73 -1.10
C PHE A 262 50.86 -22.64 -2.26
N SER A 263 52.15 -22.78 -1.96
CA SER A 263 53.22 -22.78 -2.97
C SER A 263 53.80 -24.17 -3.16
N GLY A 264 54.16 -24.49 -4.40
CA GLY A 264 54.84 -25.74 -4.76
C GLY A 264 56.31 -25.76 -4.33
N ARG A 265 57.00 -26.87 -4.63
CA ARG A 265 58.43 -27.06 -4.33
C ARG A 265 59.34 -25.95 -4.86
N ASP A 266 58.94 -25.29 -5.96
CA ASP A 266 59.71 -24.21 -6.58
C ASP A 266 59.28 -22.81 -6.11
N SER A 267 58.61 -22.72 -4.96
CA SER A 267 58.06 -21.48 -4.38
C SER A 267 57.03 -20.76 -5.26
N ARG A 268 56.56 -21.40 -6.34
CA ARG A 268 55.50 -20.87 -7.21
C ARG A 268 54.13 -21.10 -6.56
N PRO A 269 53.26 -20.08 -6.46
CA PRO A 269 51.92 -20.24 -5.92
C PRO A 269 51.10 -21.18 -6.81
N ILE A 270 50.57 -22.26 -6.21
CA ILE A 270 49.74 -23.27 -6.90
C ILE A 270 48.25 -22.96 -6.64
N ALA A 271 47.91 -22.49 -5.45
CA ALA A 271 46.55 -22.12 -5.09
C ALA A 271 46.56 -21.05 -4.00
N SER A 272 45.61 -20.13 -4.05
CA SER A 272 45.38 -19.15 -2.98
C SER A 272 43.94 -19.22 -2.55
N PHE A 273 43.71 -19.32 -1.25
CA PHE A 273 42.40 -19.31 -0.63
C PHE A 273 42.22 -17.99 0.10
N VAL A 274 41.21 -17.22 -0.29
CA VAL A 274 40.87 -15.95 0.35
C VAL A 274 39.78 -16.21 1.37
N VAL A 275 40.11 -16.11 2.66
CA VAL A 275 39.14 -16.20 3.75
C VAL A 275 38.86 -14.79 4.25
N SER A 276 37.66 -14.30 3.99
CA SER A 276 37.17 -13.11 4.65
C SER A 276 36.79 -13.43 6.10
N ASN A 277 37.13 -12.56 7.04
CA ASN A 277 36.72 -12.70 8.44
C ASN A 277 35.25 -12.30 8.69
N PHE A 278 34.40 -12.34 7.66
CA PHE A 278 32.99 -11.97 7.73
C PHE A 278 32.20 -13.00 8.55
N HIS A 279 32.08 -12.74 9.86
CA HIS A 279 31.15 -13.46 10.73
C HIS A 279 29.85 -12.64 10.80
N PRO A 280 28.70 -13.16 10.34
CA PRO A 280 27.42 -12.49 10.57
C PRO A 280 27.12 -12.59 12.07
N VAL A 281 27.14 -11.44 12.76
CA VAL A 281 26.88 -11.27 14.20
C VAL A 281 28.00 -11.81 15.11
N GLN A 282 28.92 -10.93 15.49
CA GLN A 282 29.71 -11.09 16.71
C GLN A 282 28.98 -10.36 17.85
N PRO A 283 28.69 -11.00 19.00
CA PRO A 283 28.13 -10.30 20.15
C PRO A 283 29.14 -9.28 20.69
N PRO A 284 28.68 -8.13 21.22
CA PRO A 284 29.58 -7.15 21.78
C PRO A 284 30.27 -7.74 23.03
N GLY A 285 31.60 -7.76 23.04
CA GLY A 285 32.36 -8.03 24.28
C GLY A 285 33.46 -9.08 24.24
N ARG A 286 34.00 -9.49 23.09
CA ARG A 286 35.26 -10.27 23.06
C ARG A 286 36.35 -9.55 22.26
N THR A 287 37.07 -8.68 22.97
CA THR A 287 38.45 -8.34 22.65
C THR A 287 39.31 -9.60 22.85
N THR A 288 39.77 -10.22 21.78
CA THR A 288 40.88 -11.19 21.86
C THR A 288 42.20 -10.43 22.01
N PRO A 289 43.09 -10.85 22.92
CA PRO A 289 44.37 -10.18 23.14
C PRO A 289 45.29 -10.39 21.93
N ARG A 290 45.98 -9.32 21.53
CA ARG A 290 47.13 -9.39 20.63
C ARG A 290 48.27 -10.11 21.36
N SER A 291 48.67 -11.29 20.88
CA SER A 291 49.99 -11.83 21.14
C SER A 291 50.92 -11.43 20.00
N ILE A 292 52.13 -11.01 20.40
CA ILE A 292 53.28 -10.58 19.60
C ILE A 292 53.69 -11.66 18.59
#